data_AF-A0A6I5C9S7-F1
#
_entry.id   AF-A0A6I5C9S7-F1
#
_cell.length_a   1.000
_cell.length_b   1.000
_cell.length_c   1.000
_cell.angle_alpha   90.00
_cell.angle_beta   90.00
_cell.angle_gamma   90.00
#
_symmetry.space_group_name_H-M   'P 1'
#
loop_
_entity.id
_entity.type
_entity.pdbx_description
1 polymer ?
#
loop_
_entity_poly.entity_id
_entity_poly.type
_entity_poly.pdbx_seq_one_letter_code
_entity_poly.pdbx_strand_id
1 'polypeptide(L)'
;GAGFRACRRCRPDAVPGSAAWNVRADVVGRAMRLIGDGVIDREGVGGLAARLGYSARQVQRQLTAEVGAGPVALARAQRAHTARVLLQTTGLPVTEIAFAAGFASVRQFNDTIREVYAATPSELRAAAPRTRHRRAAAPTAGIPLRLAHRGPYQAGPVFDLLSREAVPGVEEVSGRPGGRTYRRTLRLPHGTGIVAVDERPGGPRTASCAHPGGWLEARLHLTDPRDLTTA
;
A
#
# COMPACT_ATOMS: atom_id res chain seq x y z
N GLY A 1 7.88 -38.99 -6.58
CA GLY A 1 8.02 -37.97 -5.52
C GLY A 1 9.27 -37.16 -5.78
N ALA A 2 9.13 -35.86 -6.01
CA ALA A 2 10.26 -34.93 -5.98
C ALA A 2 9.78 -33.72 -5.17
N GLY A 3 10.15 -33.70 -3.88
CA GLY A 3 9.82 -32.60 -2.98
C GLY A 3 10.53 -31.34 -3.45
N PHE A 4 9.74 -30.31 -3.80
CA PHE A 4 10.29 -28.98 -4.08
C PHE A 4 11.01 -28.49 -2.82
N ARG A 5 12.35 -28.43 -2.86
CA ARG A 5 13.13 -27.80 -1.80
C ARG A 5 12.86 -26.31 -1.85
N ALA A 6 12.20 -25.79 -0.82
CA ALA A 6 12.14 -24.35 -0.60
C ALA A 6 13.57 -23.79 -0.66
N CYS A 7 13.78 -22.75 -1.48
CA CYS A 7 15.08 -22.13 -1.64
C CYS A 7 15.63 -21.78 -0.25
N ARG A 8 16.82 -22.29 0.09
CA ARG A 8 17.51 -21.96 1.35
C ARG A 8 17.73 -20.44 1.50
N ARG A 9 17.58 -19.68 0.39
CA ARG A 9 17.60 -18.23 0.32
C ARG A 9 16.29 -17.51 0.67
N CYS A 10 15.15 -18.21 0.70
CA CYS A 10 13.84 -17.57 0.93
C CYS A 10 13.10 -18.05 2.18
N ARG A 11 13.49 -19.17 2.81
CA ARG A 11 12.94 -19.75 4.07
C ARG A 11 11.51 -19.27 4.40
N PRO A 12 10.51 -19.67 3.60
CA PRO A 12 9.14 -19.17 3.70
C PRO A 12 8.41 -19.60 4.99
N ASP A 13 8.94 -20.60 5.70
CA ASP A 13 8.37 -21.15 6.93
C ASP A 13 8.69 -20.31 8.20
N ALA A 14 9.44 -19.22 8.07
CA ALA A 14 9.75 -18.35 9.19
C ALA A 14 8.58 -17.39 9.51
N VAL A 15 8.17 -17.35 10.78
CA VAL A 15 7.09 -16.47 11.27
C VAL A 15 7.53 -15.00 11.18
N PRO A 16 6.70 -14.10 10.62
CA PRO A 16 6.97 -12.66 10.59
C PRO A 16 7.29 -12.13 11.99
N GLY A 17 8.45 -11.47 12.15
CA GLY A 17 8.88 -10.85 13.41
C GLY A 17 9.82 -11.69 14.29
N SER A 18 10.09 -12.95 13.96
CA SER A 18 11.04 -13.80 14.72
C SER A 18 12.52 -13.41 14.52
N ALA A 19 13.41 -13.80 15.45
CA ALA A 19 14.85 -13.57 15.30
C ALA A 19 15.43 -14.19 14.01
N ALA A 20 14.94 -15.38 13.62
CA ALA A 20 15.30 -16.04 12.35
C ALA A 20 14.75 -15.31 11.10
N TRP A 21 13.63 -14.60 11.22
CA TRP A 21 13.10 -13.67 10.20
C TRP A 21 13.96 -12.39 10.11
N ASN A 22 14.48 -11.90 11.24
CA ASN A 22 15.20 -10.64 11.35
C ASN A 22 16.68 -10.70 10.91
N VAL A 23 17.34 -11.86 10.95
CA VAL A 23 18.71 -12.03 10.42
C VAL A 23 18.77 -11.80 8.89
N ARG A 24 17.62 -11.88 8.20
CA ARG A 24 17.49 -11.66 6.74
C ARG A 24 16.76 -10.37 6.34
N ALA A 25 16.66 -9.40 7.23
CA ALA A 25 16.26 -8.07 6.80
C ALA A 25 17.45 -7.41 6.09
N ASP A 26 17.71 -7.82 4.84
CA ASP A 26 18.61 -7.12 3.93
C ASP A 26 18.34 -5.62 4.07
N VAL A 27 19.39 -4.85 4.34
CA VAL A 27 19.28 -3.41 4.53
C VAL A 27 18.57 -2.78 3.33
N VAL A 28 18.77 -3.34 2.13
CA VAL A 28 18.03 -2.97 0.91
C VAL A 28 16.56 -3.36 1.00
N GLY A 29 16.24 -4.61 1.35
CA GLY A 29 14.85 -5.04 1.53
C GLY A 29 14.08 -4.30 2.63
N ARG A 30 14.75 -3.83 3.70
CA ARG A 30 14.16 -2.91 4.68
C ARG A 30 14.01 -1.52 4.12
N ALA A 31 15.04 -0.99 3.44
CA ALA A 31 15.00 0.32 2.84
C ALA A 31 13.85 0.42 1.82
N MET A 32 13.67 -0.58 0.95
CA MET A 32 12.57 -0.64 -0.01
C MET A 32 11.19 -0.65 0.65
N ARG A 33 11.04 -1.38 1.78
CA ARG A 33 9.79 -1.34 2.56
C ARG A 33 9.54 0.04 3.15
N LEU A 34 10.52 0.62 3.82
CA LEU A 34 10.40 1.97 4.40
C LEU A 34 10.16 3.04 3.33
N ILE A 35 10.76 2.91 2.15
CA ILE A 35 10.49 3.77 0.99
C ILE A 35 9.05 3.58 0.51
N GLY A 36 8.57 2.33 0.42
CA GLY A 36 7.18 2.00 0.11
C GLY A 36 6.19 2.58 1.11
N ASP A 37 6.55 2.57 2.39
CA ASP A 37 5.78 3.14 3.50
C ASP A 37 5.90 4.67 3.57
N GLY A 38 6.50 5.35 2.57
CA GLY A 38 6.58 6.81 2.48
C GLY A 38 7.60 7.48 3.41
N VAL A 39 8.56 6.77 4.00
CA VAL A 39 9.54 7.36 4.95
C VAL A 39 10.35 8.49 4.32
N ILE A 40 10.74 8.36 3.05
CA ILE A 40 11.49 9.42 2.35
C ILE A 40 10.67 10.69 2.20
N ASP A 41 9.36 10.58 2.00
CA ASP A 41 8.49 11.75 1.83
C ASP A 41 8.35 12.53 3.13
N ARG A 42 8.36 11.83 4.28
CA ARG A 42 8.18 12.43 5.61
C ARG A 42 9.47 12.90 6.27
N GLU A 43 10.51 12.09 6.20
CA GLU A 43 11.74 12.26 6.99
C GLU A 43 12.99 12.42 6.10
N GLY A 44 12.81 12.39 4.79
CA GLY A 44 13.90 12.43 3.82
C GLY A 44 14.81 11.21 3.87
N VAL A 45 15.94 11.30 3.17
CA VAL A 45 16.97 10.25 3.17
C VAL A 45 17.64 10.15 4.55
N GLY A 46 17.69 11.25 5.31
CA GLY A 46 18.23 11.28 6.68
C GLY A 46 17.44 10.39 7.63
N GLY A 47 16.10 10.52 7.67
CA GLY A 47 15.26 9.68 8.52
C GLY A 47 15.26 8.21 8.10
N LEU A 48 15.28 7.93 6.79
CA LEU A 48 15.47 6.57 6.28
C LEU A 48 16.78 5.96 6.82
N ALA A 49 17.87 6.71 6.76
CA ALA A 49 19.17 6.26 7.24
C ALA A 49 19.19 6.03 8.75
N ALA A 50 18.61 6.96 9.52
CA ALA A 50 18.47 6.84 10.98
C ALA A 50 17.68 5.58 11.37
N ARG A 51 16.54 5.31 10.74
CA ARG A 51 15.72 4.10 10.98
C ARG A 51 16.43 2.79 10.61
N LEU A 52 17.33 2.85 9.63
CA LEU A 52 18.12 1.69 9.21
C LEU A 52 19.38 1.49 10.08
N GLY A 53 19.79 2.47 10.88
CA GLY A 53 21.01 2.45 11.68
C GLY A 53 22.29 2.67 10.86
N TYR A 54 22.20 3.36 9.72
CA TYR A 54 23.32 3.62 8.81
C TYR A 54 23.43 5.08 8.42
N SER A 55 24.58 5.48 7.86
CA SER A 55 24.71 6.79 7.23
C SER A 55 23.94 6.83 5.90
N ALA A 56 23.45 8.01 5.51
CA ALA A 56 22.77 8.22 4.23
C ALA A 56 23.63 7.78 3.03
N ARG A 57 24.95 8.01 3.09
CA ARG A 57 25.91 7.59 2.06
C ARG A 57 25.99 6.06 1.94
N GLN A 58 25.96 5.33 3.05
CA GLN A 58 25.99 3.88 3.05
C GLN A 58 24.69 3.29 2.49
N VAL A 59 23.54 3.87 2.87
CA VAL A 59 22.24 3.49 2.29
C VAL A 59 22.21 3.75 0.79
N GLN A 60 22.67 4.92 0.34
CA GLN A 60 22.79 5.26 -1.09
C GLN A 60 23.61 4.23 -1.83
N ARG A 61 24.82 3.94 -1.35
CA ARG A 61 25.74 2.99 -1.99
C ARG A 61 25.12 1.60 -2.09
N GLN A 62 24.49 1.11 -1.01
CA GLN A 62 23.91 -0.23 -0.98
C GLN A 62 22.70 -0.33 -1.93
N LEU A 63 21.82 0.66 -1.96
CA LEU A 63 20.67 0.67 -2.87
C LEU A 63 21.10 0.78 -4.33
N THR A 64 22.08 1.63 -4.64
CA THR A 64 22.59 1.74 -6.01
C THR A 64 23.31 0.45 -6.45
N ALA A 65 24.07 -0.19 -5.57
CA ALA A 65 24.76 -1.44 -5.90
C ALA A 65 23.81 -2.61 -6.17
N GLU A 66 22.75 -2.75 -5.37
CA GLU A 66 21.85 -3.92 -5.42
C GLU A 66 20.61 -3.70 -6.29
N VAL A 67 20.13 -2.46 -6.42
CA VAL A 67 18.87 -2.11 -7.12
C VAL A 67 19.11 -1.15 -8.29
N GLY A 68 20.35 -0.64 -8.45
CA GLY A 68 20.70 0.26 -9.56
C GLY A 68 20.24 1.71 -9.37
N ALA A 69 19.56 2.04 -8.28
CA ALA A 69 19.00 3.36 -8.05
C ALA A 69 19.18 3.84 -6.59
N GLY A 70 19.30 5.15 -6.41
CA GLY A 70 19.35 5.76 -5.09
C GLY A 70 17.97 5.86 -4.41
N PRO A 71 17.92 6.13 -3.09
CA PRO A 71 16.69 6.23 -2.31
C PRO A 71 15.68 7.24 -2.90
N VAL A 72 16.13 8.43 -3.31
CA VAL A 72 15.24 9.47 -3.87
C VAL A 72 14.63 9.04 -5.21
N ALA A 73 15.42 8.39 -6.07
CA ALA A 73 14.95 7.88 -7.35
C ALA A 73 13.92 6.76 -7.16
N LEU A 74 14.18 5.86 -6.19
CA LEU A 74 13.26 4.78 -5.82
C LEU A 74 11.95 5.34 -5.26
N ALA A 75 12.00 6.34 -4.37
CA ALA A 75 10.78 7.01 -3.88
C ALA A 75 10.01 7.69 -5.01
N ARG A 76 10.70 8.37 -5.95
CA ARG A 76 10.07 9.00 -7.10
C ARG A 76 9.34 7.97 -7.99
N ALA A 77 9.98 6.84 -8.26
CA ALA A 77 9.38 5.74 -9.02
C ALA A 77 8.16 5.15 -8.31
N GLN A 78 8.24 4.97 -6.98
CA GLN A 78 7.12 4.50 -6.17
C GLN A 78 5.93 5.47 -6.23
N ARG A 79 6.16 6.78 -6.06
CA ARG A 79 5.10 7.80 -6.19
C ARG A 79 4.45 7.76 -7.57
N ALA A 80 5.25 7.66 -8.64
CA ALA A 80 4.73 7.53 -10.00
C ALA A 80 3.86 6.28 -10.16
N HIS A 81 4.27 5.14 -9.58
CA HIS A 81 3.50 3.91 -9.59
C HIS A 81 2.18 4.03 -8.84
N THR A 82 2.19 4.56 -7.62
CA THR A 82 0.96 4.83 -6.83
C THR A 82 0.00 5.70 -7.62
N ALA A 83 0.49 6.79 -8.24
CA ALA A 83 -0.35 7.65 -9.05
C ALA A 83 -0.95 6.94 -10.26
N ARG A 84 -0.17 6.11 -10.97
CA ARG A 84 -0.67 5.32 -12.08
C ARG A 84 -1.80 4.39 -11.64
N VAL A 85 -1.62 3.69 -10.51
CA VAL A 85 -2.67 2.83 -9.95
C VAL A 85 -3.93 3.64 -9.72
N LEU A 86 -3.85 4.77 -9.01
CA LEU A 86 -4.99 5.63 -8.73
C LEU A 86 -5.66 6.17 -10.00
N LEU A 87 -4.88 6.58 -11.01
CA LEU A 87 -5.39 7.06 -12.30
C LEU A 87 -6.20 5.97 -13.03
N GLN A 88 -5.81 4.71 -12.88
CA GLN A 88 -6.39 3.58 -13.59
C GLN A 88 -7.55 2.92 -12.83
N THR A 89 -7.54 2.97 -11.50
CA THR A 89 -8.53 2.27 -10.66
C THR A 89 -9.60 3.18 -10.07
N THR A 90 -9.39 4.50 -10.05
CA THR A 90 -10.31 5.44 -9.40
C THR A 90 -10.88 6.50 -10.36
N GLY A 91 -11.95 7.15 -9.93
CA GLY A 91 -12.54 8.32 -10.61
C GLY A 91 -12.06 9.67 -10.08
N LEU A 92 -11.06 9.69 -9.18
CA LEU A 92 -10.65 10.90 -8.48
C LEU A 92 -10.10 11.99 -9.42
N PRO A 93 -10.26 13.28 -9.11
CA PRO A 93 -9.59 14.37 -9.81
C PRO A 93 -8.08 14.16 -9.88
N VAL A 94 -7.45 14.54 -11.00
CA VAL A 94 -5.99 14.36 -11.20
C VAL A 94 -5.18 15.09 -10.12
N THR A 95 -5.67 16.24 -9.66
CA THR A 95 -5.08 17.03 -8.59
C THR A 95 -5.05 16.26 -7.27
N GLU A 96 -6.16 15.63 -6.87
CA GLU A 96 -6.23 14.79 -5.67
C GLU A 96 -5.29 13.59 -5.78
N ILE A 97 -5.22 12.96 -6.95
CA ILE A 97 -4.31 11.83 -7.19
C ILE A 97 -2.84 12.25 -7.04
N ALA A 98 -2.46 13.44 -7.52
CA ALA A 98 -1.09 13.94 -7.39
C ALA A 98 -0.68 14.02 -5.90
N PHE A 99 -1.54 14.62 -5.07
CA PHE A 99 -1.28 14.72 -3.63
C PHE A 99 -1.37 13.35 -2.94
N ALA A 100 -2.34 12.51 -3.33
CA ALA A 100 -2.50 11.15 -2.80
C ALA A 100 -1.28 10.26 -3.07
N ALA A 101 -0.64 10.46 -4.22
CA ALA A 101 0.58 9.76 -4.57
C ALA A 101 1.86 10.36 -3.95
N GLY A 102 1.74 11.36 -3.07
CA GLY A 102 2.86 11.95 -2.34
C GLY A 102 3.63 13.04 -3.10
N PHE A 103 3.08 13.61 -4.18
CA PHE A 103 3.73 14.74 -4.85
C PHE A 103 3.45 16.07 -4.12
N ALA A 104 4.48 16.91 -4.01
CA ALA A 104 4.35 18.23 -3.39
C ALA A 104 3.62 19.24 -4.29
N SER A 105 3.61 19.02 -5.61
CA SER A 105 2.88 19.85 -6.57
C SER A 105 2.42 19.05 -7.79
N VAL A 106 1.35 19.54 -8.42
CA VAL A 106 0.81 18.98 -9.68
C VAL A 106 1.83 19.09 -10.82
N ARG A 107 2.67 20.15 -10.83
CA ARG A 107 3.73 20.30 -11.84
C ARG A 107 4.76 19.18 -11.74
N GLN A 108 5.30 18.95 -10.53
CA GLN A 108 6.27 17.87 -10.27
C GLN A 108 5.68 16.50 -10.60
N PHE A 109 4.40 16.29 -10.30
CA PHE A 109 3.65 15.11 -10.67
C PHE A 109 3.62 14.92 -12.19
N ASN A 110 3.17 15.93 -12.95
CA ASN A 110 3.10 15.88 -14.41
C ASN A 110 4.47 15.58 -15.04
N ASP A 111 5.52 16.26 -14.58
CA ASP A 111 6.88 16.08 -15.09
C ASP A 111 7.38 14.66 -14.80
N THR A 112 7.14 14.14 -13.59
CA THR A 112 7.53 12.77 -13.22
C THR A 112 6.77 11.70 -13.99
N ILE A 113 5.46 11.87 -14.21
CA ILE A 113 4.67 10.91 -14.97
C ILE A 113 5.14 10.82 -16.43
N ARG A 114 5.41 11.97 -17.06
CA ARG A 114 5.97 11.99 -18.42
C ARG A 114 7.34 11.34 -18.47
N GLU A 115 8.21 11.60 -17.50
CA GLU A 115 9.55 11.02 -17.46
C GLU A 115 9.52 9.49 -17.26
N VAL A 116 8.67 8.99 -16.36
CA VAL A 116 8.64 7.57 -15.99
C VAL A 116 7.84 6.72 -16.97
N TYR A 117 6.75 7.25 -17.53
CA TYR A 117 5.81 6.49 -18.36
C TYR A 117 5.72 6.94 -19.82
N ALA A 118 6.44 7.99 -20.21
CA ALA A 118 6.37 8.57 -21.56
C ALA A 118 4.93 8.92 -22.00
N ALA A 119 4.07 9.23 -21.04
CA ALA A 119 2.65 9.53 -21.24
C ALA A 119 2.21 10.61 -20.25
N THR A 120 1.11 11.30 -20.58
CA THR A 120 0.44 12.24 -19.68
C THR A 120 -0.49 11.52 -18.69
N PRO A 121 -0.84 12.14 -17.54
CA PRO A 121 -1.81 11.56 -16.61
C PRO A 121 -3.16 11.21 -17.25
N SER A 122 -3.63 12.04 -18.19
CA SER A 122 -4.88 11.82 -18.92
C SER A 122 -4.80 10.61 -19.84
N GLU A 123 -3.68 10.42 -20.56
CA GLU A 123 -3.45 9.25 -21.42
C GLU A 123 -3.35 7.96 -20.59
N LEU A 124 -2.63 7.98 -19.46
CA LEU A 124 -2.55 6.83 -18.55
C LEU A 124 -3.92 6.41 -18.00
N ARG A 125 -4.79 7.39 -17.73
CA ARG A 125 -6.17 7.16 -17.30
C ARG A 125 -7.05 6.62 -18.43
N ALA A 126 -6.87 7.10 -19.66
CA ALA A 126 -7.60 6.60 -20.83
C ALA A 126 -7.19 5.17 -21.20
N ALA A 127 -5.92 4.81 -20.98
CA ALA A 127 -5.38 3.47 -21.23
C ALA A 127 -5.81 2.41 -20.20
N ALA A 128 -6.59 2.76 -19.17
CA ALA A 128 -7.06 1.80 -18.18
C ALA A 128 -7.98 0.73 -18.83
N PRO A 129 -7.81 -0.57 -18.51
CA PRO A 129 -8.72 -1.61 -18.98
C PRO A 129 -10.16 -1.24 -18.61
N ARG A 130 -11.10 -1.31 -19.55
CA ARG A 130 -12.53 -1.06 -19.33
C ARG A 130 -13.13 -2.17 -18.47
N THR A 131 -12.73 -2.22 -17.21
CA THR A 131 -13.33 -3.09 -16.19
C THR A 131 -14.68 -2.49 -15.82
N ARG A 132 -15.72 -3.34 -15.86
CA ARG A 132 -17.14 -3.00 -15.68
C ARG A 132 -17.51 -2.49 -14.25
N HIS A 133 -16.53 -2.00 -13.49
CA HIS A 133 -16.67 -1.52 -12.12
C HIS A 133 -16.02 -0.15 -11.87
N ARG A 134 -15.91 0.73 -12.89
CA ARG A 134 -15.67 2.17 -12.63
C ARG A 134 -16.95 2.80 -12.09
N ARG A 135 -17.28 2.53 -10.83
CA ARG A 135 -18.15 3.44 -10.06
C ARG A 135 -17.31 4.69 -9.81
N ALA A 136 -17.72 5.82 -10.37
CA ALA A 136 -17.16 7.11 -10.01
C ALA A 136 -17.36 7.28 -8.50
N ALA A 137 -16.29 7.08 -7.73
CA ALA A 137 -16.29 7.39 -6.31
C ALA A 137 -16.42 8.92 -6.23
N ALA A 138 -17.54 9.40 -5.68
CA ALA A 138 -17.59 10.76 -5.17
C ALA A 138 -16.43 10.91 -4.16
N PRO A 139 -15.85 12.10 -3.97
CA PRO A 139 -14.80 12.32 -2.97
C PRO A 139 -15.23 11.90 -1.54
N THR A 140 -16.54 11.86 -1.27
CA THR A 140 -17.16 11.31 -0.05
C THR A 140 -17.18 9.79 0.05
N ALA A 141 -16.88 9.04 -1.02
CA ALA A 141 -16.93 7.57 -1.05
C ALA A 141 -15.61 6.90 -0.61
N GLY A 142 -14.52 7.67 -0.47
CA GLY A 142 -13.21 7.18 -0.05
C GLY A 142 -12.41 6.53 -1.18
N ILE A 143 -11.10 6.41 -0.99
CA ILE A 143 -10.16 5.79 -1.92
C ILE A 143 -10.34 4.27 -1.82
N PRO A 144 -10.78 3.57 -2.89
CA PRO A 144 -10.96 2.12 -2.85
C PRO A 144 -9.61 1.40 -2.87
N LEU A 145 -9.43 0.46 -1.95
CA LEU A 145 -8.23 -0.33 -1.74
C LEU A 145 -8.58 -1.82 -1.63
N ARG A 146 -7.61 -2.67 -1.98
CA ARG A 146 -7.72 -4.13 -1.80
C ARG A 146 -6.77 -4.57 -0.72
N LEU A 147 -7.31 -4.94 0.44
CA LEU A 147 -6.53 -5.42 1.58
C LEU A 147 -6.25 -6.91 1.40
N ALA A 148 -5.04 -7.25 0.96
CA ALA A 148 -4.66 -8.64 0.72
C ALA A 148 -4.55 -9.44 2.02
N HIS A 149 -5.05 -10.67 2.01
CA HIS A 149 -4.86 -11.64 3.10
C HIS A 149 -4.24 -12.94 2.57
N ARG A 150 -3.62 -13.70 3.47
CA ARG A 150 -2.98 -15.00 3.15
C ARG A 150 -3.84 -16.16 3.67
N GLY A 151 -3.88 -17.26 2.92
CA GLY A 151 -4.52 -18.50 3.36
C GLY A 151 -6.05 -18.39 3.52
N PRO A 152 -6.68 -19.38 4.17
CA PRO A 152 -8.11 -19.31 4.47
C PRO A 152 -8.36 -18.17 5.47
N TYR A 153 -9.12 -17.17 5.04
CA TYR A 153 -9.51 -16.03 5.87
C TYR A 153 -10.93 -16.23 6.41
N GLN A 154 -11.03 -16.40 7.73
CA GLN A 154 -12.30 -16.63 8.42
C GLN A 154 -13.01 -15.29 8.70
N ALA A 155 -13.55 -14.67 7.65
CA ALA A 155 -14.13 -13.33 7.72
C ALA A 155 -15.19 -13.20 8.83
N GLY A 156 -16.13 -14.15 8.92
CA GLY A 156 -17.19 -14.14 9.94
C GLY A 156 -16.64 -14.05 11.37
N PRO A 157 -15.83 -15.03 11.82
CA PRO A 157 -15.21 -14.99 13.14
C PRO A 157 -14.34 -13.75 13.42
N VAL A 158 -13.61 -13.25 12.42
CA VAL A 158 -12.80 -12.03 12.57
C VAL A 158 -13.70 -10.82 12.82
N PHE A 159 -14.77 -10.65 12.03
CA PHE A 159 -15.70 -9.55 12.22
C PHE A 159 -16.55 -9.69 13.49
N ASP A 160 -16.80 -10.91 13.96
CA ASP A 160 -17.42 -11.15 15.26
C ASP A 160 -16.54 -10.63 16.40
N LEU A 161 -15.23 -10.91 16.34
CA LEU A 161 -14.26 -10.38 17.30
C LEU A 161 -14.20 -8.85 17.24
N LEU A 162 -14.06 -8.28 16.03
CA LEU A 162 -14.05 -6.82 15.84
C LEU A 162 -15.32 -6.16 16.35
N SER A 163 -16.48 -6.82 16.25
CA SER A 163 -17.74 -6.29 16.78
C SER A 163 -17.78 -6.30 18.30
N ARG A 164 -17.24 -7.34 18.94
CA ARG A 164 -17.22 -7.50 20.40
C ARG A 164 -16.21 -6.58 21.07
N GLU A 165 -15.06 -6.38 20.44
CA GLU A 165 -13.92 -5.61 20.98
C GLU A 165 -13.90 -4.15 20.50
N ALA A 166 -14.92 -3.71 19.75
CA ALA A 166 -14.96 -2.37 19.18
C ALA A 166 -14.88 -1.29 20.25
N VAL A 167 -13.88 -0.42 20.14
CA VAL A 167 -13.70 0.71 21.05
C VAL A 167 -14.67 1.86 20.67
N PRO A 168 -15.64 2.23 21.53
CA PRO A 168 -16.60 3.29 21.23
C PRO A 168 -15.92 4.61 20.86
N GLY A 169 -16.35 5.20 19.75
CA GLY A 169 -15.80 6.46 19.23
C GLY A 169 -14.49 6.34 18.42
N VAL A 170 -13.85 5.17 18.40
CA VAL A 170 -12.65 4.89 17.60
C VAL A 170 -12.93 3.85 16.51
N GLU A 171 -13.75 2.86 16.85
CA GLU A 171 -14.10 1.74 16.00
C GLU A 171 -15.62 1.56 15.95
N GLU A 172 -16.11 1.14 14.79
CA GLU A 172 -17.53 0.88 14.56
C GLU A 172 -17.67 -0.36 13.68
N VAL A 173 -18.55 -1.29 14.04
CA VAL A 173 -19.02 -2.34 13.14
C VAL A 173 -20.49 -2.12 12.84
N SER A 174 -20.82 -2.04 11.56
CA SER A 174 -22.19 -1.82 11.06
C SER A 174 -22.60 -2.96 10.12
N GLY A 175 -23.90 -3.24 10.02
CA GLY A 175 -24.45 -4.25 9.12
C GLY A 175 -24.72 -5.61 9.78
N ARG A 176 -25.16 -6.58 8.97
CA ARG A 176 -25.48 -7.95 9.42
C ARG A 176 -24.34 -8.91 9.07
N PRO A 177 -24.14 -10.01 9.83
CA PRO A 177 -23.15 -11.04 9.49
C PRO A 177 -23.23 -11.47 8.03
N GLY A 178 -22.07 -11.62 7.38
CA GLY A 178 -21.94 -11.85 5.94
C GLY A 178 -22.06 -10.59 5.07
N GLY A 179 -22.13 -9.40 5.68
CA GLY A 179 -22.25 -8.11 5.01
C GLY A 179 -21.89 -6.93 5.90
N ARG A 180 -21.08 -7.16 6.95
CA ARG A 180 -20.63 -6.09 7.84
C ARG A 180 -19.59 -5.20 7.20
N THR A 181 -19.51 -3.97 7.69
CA THR A 181 -18.39 -3.07 7.46
C THR A 181 -17.82 -2.67 8.82
N TYR A 182 -16.53 -2.95 9.01
CA TYR A 182 -15.75 -2.45 10.14
C TYR A 182 -15.11 -1.13 9.74
N ARG A 183 -15.19 -0.11 10.60
CA ARG A 183 -14.57 1.19 10.44
C ARG A 183 -13.67 1.50 11.62
N ARG A 184 -12.54 2.14 11.35
CA ARG A 184 -11.62 2.62 12.38
C ARG A 184 -11.00 3.95 12.00
N THR A 185 -10.84 4.82 12.98
CA THR A 185 -10.07 6.07 12.84
C THR A 185 -8.56 5.80 12.87
N LEU A 186 -7.83 6.44 11.98
CA LEU A 186 -6.37 6.42 11.89
C LEU A 186 -5.82 7.80 12.26
N ARG A 187 -4.75 7.81 13.07
CA ARG A 187 -3.93 9.00 13.28
C ARG A 187 -2.79 8.96 12.26
N LEU A 188 -2.74 9.97 11.39
CA LEU A 188 -1.82 10.03 10.26
C LEU A 188 -0.93 11.29 10.37
N PRO A 189 0.19 11.35 9.64
CA PRO A 189 1.13 12.47 9.71
C PRO A 189 0.52 13.85 9.40
N HIS A 190 -0.39 13.93 8.43
CA HIS A 190 -0.99 15.18 7.97
C HIS A 190 -2.44 15.38 8.42
N GLY A 191 -3.02 14.43 9.14
CA GLY A 191 -4.35 14.55 9.71
C GLY A 191 -4.91 13.24 10.24
N THR A 192 -6.21 13.07 10.08
CA THR A 192 -6.93 11.84 10.43
C THR A 192 -7.38 11.10 9.19
N GLY A 193 -7.57 9.80 9.33
CA GLY A 193 -8.23 8.99 8.32
C GLY A 193 -9.29 8.09 8.93
N ILE A 194 -10.18 7.58 8.10
CA ILE A 194 -11.08 6.47 8.45
C ILE A 194 -10.84 5.38 7.42
N VAL A 195 -10.44 4.20 7.90
CA VAL A 195 -10.44 2.99 7.09
C VAL A 195 -11.75 2.26 7.31
N ALA A 196 -12.39 1.82 6.23
CA ALA A 196 -13.54 0.96 6.23
C ALA A 196 -13.19 -0.35 5.51
N VAL A 197 -13.51 -1.50 6.08
CA VAL A 197 -13.24 -2.82 5.50
C VAL A 197 -14.54 -3.61 5.49
N ASP A 198 -14.91 -4.12 4.32
CA ASP A 198 -16.11 -4.92 4.13
C ASP A 198 -15.81 -6.41 4.42
N GLU A 199 -16.74 -7.09 5.11
CA GLU A 199 -16.61 -8.49 5.54
C GLU A 199 -16.49 -9.47 4.37
N ARG A 200 -17.10 -9.14 3.24
CA ARG A 200 -17.09 -10.02 2.07
C ARG A 200 -15.71 -9.99 1.40
N PRO A 201 -14.99 -11.12 1.36
CA PRO A 201 -13.76 -11.19 0.58
C PRO A 201 -14.07 -11.08 -0.91
N GLY A 202 -13.23 -10.35 -1.62
CA GLY A 202 -13.16 -10.38 -3.08
C GLY A 202 -12.61 -11.72 -3.58
N GLY A 203 -12.79 -11.98 -4.88
CA GLY A 203 -12.41 -13.24 -5.50
C GLY A 203 -10.94 -13.64 -5.31
N PRO A 204 -10.58 -14.92 -5.56
CA PRO A 204 -9.23 -15.43 -5.31
C PRO A 204 -8.17 -14.69 -6.13
N ARG A 205 -6.97 -14.50 -5.55
CA ARG A 205 -5.77 -14.21 -6.33
C ARG A 205 -5.48 -15.44 -7.22
N THR A 206 -5.07 -15.20 -8.46
CA THR A 206 -4.80 -16.22 -9.48
C THR A 206 -4.05 -17.45 -8.92
N ALA A 207 -4.42 -18.63 -9.42
CA ALA A 207 -4.19 -19.96 -8.83
C ALA A 207 -2.72 -20.49 -8.81
N SER A 208 -1.72 -19.64 -8.63
CA SER A 208 -0.30 -20.00 -8.75
C SER A 208 0.53 -19.85 -7.46
N CYS A 209 -0.07 -19.49 -6.32
CA CYS A 209 0.68 -19.27 -5.08
C CYS A 209 0.49 -20.43 -4.10
N ALA A 210 1.58 -20.87 -3.44
CA ALA A 210 1.58 -21.94 -2.42
C ALA A 210 0.62 -21.70 -1.23
N HIS A 211 0.07 -20.49 -1.10
CA HIS A 211 -1.05 -20.18 -0.20
C HIS A 211 -2.11 -19.42 -1.01
N PRO A 212 -3.29 -20.01 -1.30
CA PRO A 212 -4.38 -19.29 -1.95
C PRO A 212 -4.85 -18.18 -1.01
N GLY A 213 -4.62 -16.93 -1.40
CA GLY A 213 -5.04 -15.74 -0.68
C GLY A 213 -6.06 -14.95 -1.51
N GLY A 214 -6.78 -14.08 -0.84
CA GLY A 214 -7.75 -13.17 -1.44
C GLY A 214 -7.45 -11.73 -1.05
N TRP A 215 -8.48 -10.90 -1.16
CA TRP A 215 -8.45 -9.54 -0.62
C TRP A 215 -9.80 -9.18 -0.04
N LEU A 216 -9.83 -8.21 0.87
CA LEU A 216 -11.04 -7.55 1.31
C LEU A 216 -11.15 -6.21 0.58
N GLU A 217 -12.38 -5.83 0.23
CA GLU A 217 -12.64 -4.47 -0.24
C GLU A 217 -12.50 -3.52 0.95
N ALA A 218 -11.67 -2.51 0.79
CA ALA A 218 -11.42 -1.48 1.77
C ALA A 218 -11.62 -0.09 1.15
N ARG A 219 -11.98 0.88 1.97
CA ARG A 219 -12.09 2.29 1.59
C ARG A 219 -11.37 3.13 2.61
N LEU A 220 -10.57 4.07 2.12
CA LEU A 220 -9.82 4.99 2.94
C LEU A 220 -10.34 6.41 2.72
N HIS A 221 -10.83 7.03 3.78
CA HIS A 221 -11.19 8.44 3.81
C HIS A 221 -10.07 9.19 4.51
N LEU A 222 -9.43 10.13 3.83
CA LEU A 222 -8.31 10.89 4.37
C LEU A 222 -8.70 12.36 4.49
N THR A 223 -8.36 12.99 5.61
CA THR A 223 -8.42 14.45 5.72
C THR A 223 -7.40 15.10 4.79
N ASP A 224 -6.23 14.48 4.63
CA ASP A 224 -5.19 14.88 3.68
C ASP A 224 -4.79 13.70 2.79
N PRO A 225 -4.96 13.79 1.45
CA PRO A 225 -4.60 12.72 0.54
C PRO A 225 -3.14 12.25 0.68
N ARG A 226 -2.21 13.13 1.09
CA ARG A 226 -0.78 12.80 1.24
C ARG A 226 -0.52 11.68 2.23
N ASP A 227 -1.46 11.39 3.13
CA ASP A 227 -1.34 10.30 4.08
C ASP A 227 -1.59 8.90 3.47
N LEU A 228 -2.00 8.79 2.20
CA LEU A 228 -2.36 7.52 1.56
C LEU A 228 -1.23 6.48 1.58
N THR A 229 0.02 6.88 1.41
CA THR A 229 1.16 5.93 1.46
C THR A 229 1.49 5.46 2.88
N THR A 230 0.92 6.11 3.89
CA THR A 230 1.17 5.82 5.32
C THR A 230 0.03 5.03 5.97
N ALA A 231 -1.16 5.08 5.38
CA ALA A 231 -2.39 4.47 5.88
C ALA A 231 -2.54 3.01 5.46
#